data_AF-A0A7J3WXU8-F1
#
_entry.id   AF-A0A7J3WXU8-F1
#
_cell.length_a   1.000
_cell.length_b   1.000
_cell.length_c   1.000
_cell.angle_alpha   90.00
_cell.angle_beta   90.00
_cell.angle_gamma   90.00
#
_symmetry.space_group_name_H-M   'P 1'
#
loop_
_entity.id
_entity.type
_entity.pdbx_description
1 polymer ?
#
loop_
_entity_poly.entity_id
_entity_poly.type
_entity_poly.pdbx_seq_one_letter_code
_entity_poly.pdbx_strand_id
1 'polypeptide(L)'
;MTRDELDSKALEAVRESRVKLYIFKPSGRKMWIVVGKHGRYLVLPDAEYCTCNDFFFRVISGEKPSCYHILAVKKAVKEETYSIIEKEDTSYKKMLEDLLKEGNRTR
;
A
#
# COMPACT_ATOMS: atom_id res chain seq x y z
N MET A 1 2.72 -18.96 -0.52
CA MET A 1 3.57 -18.25 -1.49
C MET A 1 4.98 -18.25 -0.96
N THR A 2 5.96 -18.55 -1.80
CA THR A 2 7.38 -18.47 -1.43
C THR A 2 7.82 -17.00 -1.33
N ARG A 3 9.01 -16.76 -0.78
CA ARG A 3 9.59 -15.42 -0.70
C ARG A 3 9.84 -14.81 -2.08
N ASP A 4 10.24 -15.64 -3.05
CA ASP A 4 10.50 -15.19 -4.43
C ASP A 4 9.22 -14.74 -5.15
N GLU A 5 8.10 -15.43 -4.89
CA GLU A 5 6.80 -15.03 -5.44
C GLU A 5 6.30 -13.69 -4.88
N LEU A 6 6.58 -13.41 -3.59
CA LEU A 6 6.26 -12.11 -2.97
C LEU A 6 7.09 -10.99 -3.61
N ASP A 7 8.39 -11.22 -3.80
CA ASP A 7 9.32 -10.25 -4.37
C ASP A 7 8.99 -9.96 -5.85
N SER A 8 8.64 -10.98 -6.62
CA SER A 8 8.22 -10.82 -8.02
C SER A 8 6.98 -9.93 -8.14
N LYS A 9 5.93 -10.18 -7.33
CA LYS A 9 4.71 -9.35 -7.31
C LYS A 9 4.96 -7.92 -6.83
N ALA A 10 5.88 -7.75 -5.88
CA ALA A 10 6.28 -6.42 -5.42
C ALA A 10 6.94 -5.64 -6.56
N LEU A 11 7.90 -6.25 -7.26
CA LEU A 11 8.58 -5.62 -8.40
C LEU A 11 7.63 -5.33 -9.58
N GLU A 12 6.67 -6.22 -9.84
CA GLU A 12 5.61 -5.98 -10.82
C GLU A 12 4.79 -4.74 -10.45
N ALA A 13 4.42 -4.58 -9.17
CA ALA A 13 3.69 -3.40 -8.71
C ALA A 13 4.48 -2.08 -8.86
N VAL A 14 5.80 -2.13 -8.67
CA VAL A 14 6.68 -0.98 -8.92
C VAL A 14 6.73 -0.67 -10.42
N ARG A 15 7.03 -1.68 -11.25
CA ARG A 15 7.14 -1.55 -12.72
C ARG A 15 5.86 -1.02 -13.37
N GLU A 16 4.70 -1.44 -12.87
CA GLU A 16 3.39 -1.02 -13.38
C GLU A 16 2.92 0.32 -12.78
N SER A 17 3.78 1.06 -12.06
CA SER A 17 3.43 2.34 -11.43
C SER A 17 2.23 2.26 -10.48
N ARG A 18 2.06 1.12 -9.80
CA ARG A 18 0.96 0.88 -8.86
C ARG A 18 1.25 1.38 -7.45
N VAL A 19 2.49 1.80 -7.17
CA VAL A 19 2.89 2.42 -5.90
C VAL A 19 2.75 3.94 -6.00
N LYS A 20 1.93 4.52 -5.12
CA LYS A 20 1.56 5.94 -5.15
C LYS A 20 1.79 6.59 -3.79
N LEU A 21 2.47 7.74 -3.80
CA LEU A 21 2.61 8.63 -2.65
C LEU A 21 1.63 9.79 -2.79
N TYR A 22 0.62 9.84 -1.94
CA TYR A 22 -0.23 11.01 -1.82
C TYR A 22 0.39 12.00 -0.83
N ILE A 23 0.51 13.26 -1.24
CA ILE A 23 0.98 14.36 -0.39
C ILE A 23 -0.15 15.37 -0.25
N PHE A 24 -0.60 15.58 0.98
CA PHE A 24 -1.69 16.50 1.27
C PHE A 24 -1.15 17.87 1.67
N LYS A 25 -1.74 18.93 1.14
CA LYS A 25 -1.32 20.32 1.35
C LYS A 25 -2.40 21.09 2.13
N PRO A 26 -2.01 22.06 2.97
CA PRO A 26 -0.64 22.49 3.24
C PRO A 26 0.12 21.63 4.26
N SER A 27 -0.52 20.68 4.97
CA SER A 27 0.11 19.98 6.10
C SER A 27 1.35 19.14 5.76
N GLY A 28 1.51 18.74 4.50
CA GLY A 28 2.55 17.81 4.08
C GLY A 28 2.30 16.37 4.51
N ARG A 29 1.09 16.02 4.97
CA ARG A 29 0.72 14.64 5.31
C ARG A 29 0.97 13.72 4.12
N LYS A 30 1.49 12.53 4.40
CA LYS A 30 1.82 11.53 3.38
C LYS A 30 0.96 10.29 3.56
N MET A 31 0.54 9.69 2.44
CA MET A 31 -0.20 8.43 2.44
C MET A 31 0.29 7.55 1.30
N TRP A 32 0.83 6.38 1.64
CA TRP A 32 1.25 5.38 0.66
C TRP A 32 0.07 4.49 0.30
N ILE A 33 -0.21 4.41 -1.00
CA ILE A 33 -1.26 3.57 -1.57
C ILE A 33 -0.64 2.63 -2.59
N VAL A 34 -0.93 1.34 -2.48
CA VAL A 34 -0.63 0.36 -3.53
C VAL A 34 -1.93 -0.08 -4.18
N VAL A 35 -2.01 0.07 -5.50
CA VAL A 35 -3.12 -0.46 -6.29
C VAL A 35 -2.85 -1.94 -6.52
N GLY A 36 -3.66 -2.82 -5.95
CA GLY A 36 -3.61 -4.26 -6.19
C GLY A 36 -4.74 -4.72 -7.09
N LYS A 37 -4.79 -6.03 -7.35
CA LYS A 37 -5.80 -6.65 -8.23
C LYS A 37 -7.26 -6.40 -7.78
N HIS A 38 -7.50 -6.34 -6.47
CA HIS A 38 -8.85 -6.29 -5.90
C HIS A 38 -9.20 -4.96 -5.22
N GLY A 39 -8.32 -3.96 -5.32
CA GLY A 39 -8.57 -2.67 -4.69
C GLY A 39 -7.31 -1.87 -4.40
N ARG A 40 -7.48 -0.80 -3.64
CA ARG A 40 -6.41 0.09 -3.20
C ARG A 40 -6.13 -0.15 -1.73
N TYR A 41 -4.86 -0.30 -1.39
CA TYR A 41 -4.44 -0.62 -0.04
C TYR A 41 -3.61 0.49 0.54
N LEU A 42 -4.00 0.95 1.72
CA LEU A 42 -3.18 1.82 2.55
C LEU A 42 -2.00 1.00 3.08
N VAL A 43 -0.80 1.55 2.92
CA VAL A 43 0.44 0.95 3.42
C VAL A 43 1.12 1.94 4.37
N LEU A 44 1.55 1.44 5.52
CA LEU A 44 2.39 2.17 6.46
C LEU A 44 3.71 1.37 6.56
N PRO A 45 4.70 1.65 5.69
CA PRO A 45 5.87 0.81 5.55
C PRO A 45 6.70 0.76 6.84
N ASP A 46 6.82 1.88 7.55
CA ASP A 46 7.58 1.96 8.81
C ASP A 46 6.93 1.20 9.97
N ALA A 47 5.61 0.99 9.89
CA ALA A 47 4.84 0.21 10.85
C ALA A 47 4.61 -1.24 10.40
N GLU A 48 5.23 -1.68 9.30
CA GLU A 48 4.99 -2.98 8.64
C GLU A 48 3.50 -3.29 8.44
N TYR A 49 2.66 -2.29 8.16
CA TYR A 49 1.21 -2.46 8.11
C TYR A 49 0.65 -2.25 6.70
N CYS A 50 -0.36 -3.06 6.36
CA CYS A 50 -1.12 -2.92 5.12
C CYS A 50 -2.59 -3.30 5.34
N THR A 51 -3.52 -2.58 4.71
CA THR A 51 -4.96 -2.86 4.81
C THR A 51 -5.44 -4.03 3.95
N CYS A 52 -4.56 -4.83 3.34
CA CYS A 52 -4.99 -5.97 2.53
C CYS A 52 -5.34 -7.19 3.39
N ASN A 53 -6.30 -8.00 2.93
CA ASN A 53 -6.68 -9.26 3.58
C ASN A 53 -5.48 -10.19 3.83
N ASP A 54 -4.55 -10.19 2.88
CA ASP A 54 -3.34 -10.96 2.94
C ASP A 54 -2.47 -10.59 4.16
N PHE A 55 -2.46 -9.32 4.58
CA PHE A 55 -1.81 -8.89 5.81
C PHE A 55 -2.58 -9.42 7.03
N PHE A 56 -3.89 -9.14 7.11
CA PHE A 56 -4.71 -9.49 8.25
C PHE A 56 -4.78 -10.99 8.54
N PHE A 57 -4.92 -11.83 7.52
CA PHE A 57 -5.15 -13.27 7.72
C PHE A 57 -3.88 -14.10 7.73
N ARG A 58 -2.80 -13.65 7.06
CA ARG A 58 -1.60 -14.47 6.86
C ARG A 58 -0.33 -13.87 7.45
N VAL A 59 -0.20 -12.54 7.49
CA VAL A 59 0.97 -11.92 8.15
C VAL A 59 0.78 -11.93 9.65
N ILE A 60 -0.38 -11.47 10.14
CA ILE A 60 -0.68 -11.44 11.58
C ILE A 60 -0.70 -12.84 12.20
N SER A 61 -1.16 -13.86 11.45
CA SER A 61 -1.15 -15.25 11.92
C SER A 61 0.23 -15.93 11.88
N GLY A 62 1.24 -15.27 11.31
CA GLY A 62 2.58 -15.83 11.13
C GLY A 62 2.74 -16.81 9.97
N GLU A 63 1.69 -17.07 9.16
CA GLU A 63 1.78 -17.93 7.97
C GLU A 63 2.81 -17.40 6.95
N LYS A 64 2.96 -16.07 6.86
CA LYS A 64 3.94 -15.43 5.99
C LYS A 64 4.57 -14.20 6.64
N PRO A 65 5.81 -13.85 6.26
CA PRO A 65 6.52 -12.74 6.90
C PRO A 65 6.00 -11.35 6.51
N SER A 66 5.38 -11.20 5.33
CA SER A 66 4.88 -9.90 4.84
C SER A 66 3.90 -10.09 3.68
N CYS A 67 3.21 -9.01 3.28
CA CYS A 67 2.46 -8.95 2.02
C CYS A 67 3.28 -8.19 0.96
N TYR A 68 3.04 -8.50 -0.32
CA TYR A 68 3.82 -7.88 -1.40
C TYR A 68 3.64 -6.36 -1.49
N HIS A 69 2.54 -5.79 -0.97
CA HIS A 69 2.30 -4.34 -0.97
C HIS A 69 3.30 -3.58 -0.10
N ILE A 70 3.65 -4.11 1.09
CA ILE A 70 4.66 -3.50 1.96
C ILE A 70 6.03 -3.56 1.28
N LEU A 71 6.36 -4.72 0.69
CA LEU A 71 7.60 -4.91 -0.05
C LEU A 71 7.67 -3.97 -1.28
N ALA A 72 6.55 -3.76 -1.98
CA ALA A 72 6.48 -2.87 -3.13
C ALA A 72 6.80 -1.43 -2.75
N VAL A 73 6.24 -0.91 -1.64
CA VAL A 73 6.55 0.45 -1.16
C VAL A 73 8.03 0.57 -0.78
N LYS A 74 8.57 -0.41 -0.04
CA LYS A 74 10.01 -0.40 0.35
C LYS A 74 10.94 -0.39 -0.86
N LYS A 75 10.65 -1.22 -1.87
CA LYS A 75 11.43 -1.26 -3.12
C LYS A 75 11.28 0.03 -3.91
N ALA A 76 10.05 0.51 -4.11
CA ALA A 76 9.77 1.78 -4.78
C ALA A 76 10.50 2.97 -4.15
N VAL A 77 10.52 3.06 -2.81
CA VAL A 77 11.24 4.12 -2.10
C VAL A 77 12.74 4.00 -2.32
N LYS A 78 13.29 2.79 -2.22
CA LYS A 78 14.73 2.54 -2.46
C LYS A 78 15.16 2.88 -3.89
N GLU A 79 14.28 2.64 -4.86
CA GLU A 79 14.52 2.84 -6.29
C GLU A 79 13.98 4.18 -6.81
N GLU A 80 13.46 5.04 -5.92
CA GLU A 80 12.78 6.30 -6.25
C GLU A 80 11.71 6.18 -7.36
N THR A 81 11.07 5.00 -7.46
CA THR A 81 10.16 4.63 -8.54
C THR A 81 8.72 4.52 -8.02
N TYR A 82 8.04 5.65 -7.95
CA TYR A 82 6.63 5.76 -7.57
C TYR A 82 6.01 7.06 -8.10
N SER A 83 4.69 7.11 -8.19
CA SER A 83 3.99 8.34 -8.57
C SER A 83 3.70 9.21 -7.35
N ILE A 84 3.92 10.52 -7.45
CA ILE A 84 3.50 11.50 -6.46
C ILE A 84 2.18 12.13 -6.89
N ILE A 85 1.22 12.22 -5.97
CA ILE A 85 -0.08 12.83 -6.22
C ILE A 85 -0.35 13.85 -5.11
N GLU A 86 -0.51 15.11 -5.48
CA GLU A 86 -0.86 16.16 -4.51
C GLU A 86 -2.38 16.28 -4.35
N LYS A 87 -2.82 16.52 -3.11
CA LYS A 87 -4.24 16.76 -2.77
C LYS A 87 -4.40 17.80 -1.68
N GLU A 88 -5.59 18.37 -1.58
CA GLU A 88 -5.98 19.24 -0.47
C GLU A 88 -6.18 18.44 0.82
N ASP A 89 -5.73 18.98 1.96
CA ASP A 89 -5.89 18.40 3.30
C ASP A 89 -7.36 18.10 3.64
N THR A 90 -8.28 18.91 3.13
CA THR A 90 -9.73 18.72 3.30
C THR A 90 -10.20 17.35 2.77
N SER A 91 -9.48 16.78 1.81
CA SER A 91 -9.79 15.46 1.23
C SER A 91 -9.19 14.28 1.99
N TYR A 92 -8.27 14.52 2.93
CA TYR A 92 -7.54 13.46 3.65
C TYR A 92 -8.47 12.48 4.35
N LYS A 93 -9.37 13.00 5.20
CA LYS A 93 -10.27 12.18 6.02
C LYS A 93 -11.19 11.33 5.14
N LYS A 94 -11.80 11.94 4.12
CA LYS A 94 -12.68 11.23 3.18
C LYS A 94 -11.92 10.11 2.45
N MET A 95 -10.72 10.40 1.95
CA MET A 95 -9.91 9.42 1.25
C MET A 95 -9.52 8.24 2.15
N LEU A 96 -9.14 8.51 3.40
CA LEU A 96 -8.86 7.48 4.39
C LEU A 96 -10.08 6.59 4.66
N GLU A 97 -11.25 7.20 4.89
CA GLU A 97 -12.50 6.46 5.12
C GLU A 97 -12.88 5.59 3.92
N ASP A 98 -12.73 6.09 2.69
CA ASP A 98 -13.02 5.35 1.47
C ASP A 98 -12.11 4.12 1.33
N LEU A 99 -10.80 4.27 1.60
CA LEU A 99 -9.83 3.17 1.56
C LEU A 99 -10.11 2.09 2.61
N LEU A 100 -10.48 2.50 3.83
CA LEU A 100 -10.83 1.57 4.89
C LEU A 100 -12.14 0.83 4.61
N LYS A 101 -13.09 1.45 3.90
CA LYS A 101 -14.30 0.77 3.42
C LYS A 101 -13.97 -0.23 2.30
N GLU A 102 -13.14 0.15 1.33
CA GLU A 102 -12.73 -0.72 0.21
C GLU A 102 -11.99 -1.98 0.70
N GLY A 103 -11.09 -1.85 1.66
CA GLY A 103 -10.36 -2.98 2.26
C GLY A 103 -11.27 -4.01 2.96
N ASN A 104 -12.49 -3.62 3.35
CA ASN A 104 -13.44 -4.46 4.08
C ASN A 104 -14.59 -5.02 3.23
N ARG A 105 -14.64 -4.73 1.91
CA ARG A 105 -15.74 -5.13 1.02
C ARG A 105 -15.70 -6.60 0.54
N THR A 106 -14.91 -7.45 1.18
CA THR A 106 -14.93 -8.91 0.95
C THR A 106 -15.43 -9.62 2.21
N ARG A 107 -16.71 -9.43 2.50
CA ARG A 107 -17.53 -10.40 3.21
C ARG A 107 -18.65 -10.85 2.27
#